data_AF-A0A6J0D551-F1
#
_entry.id   AF-A0A6J0D551-F1
#
_cell.length_a   1.000
_cell.length_b   1.000
_cell.length_c   1.000
_cell.angle_alpha   90.00
_cell.angle_beta   90.00
_cell.angle_gamma   90.00
#
_symmetry.space_group_name_H-M   'P 1'
#
loop_
_entity.id
_entity.type
_entity.pdbx_description
1 polymer ?
#
loop_
_entity_poly.entity_id
_entity_poly.type
_entity_poly.pdbx_seq_one_letter_code
_entity_poly.pdbx_strand_id
1 'polypeptide(L)'
;MAFFNLYLLGYQQSLRSKKRNATKETNGNYSVHQNSHERYQEAVRKTLLKTFPNQVFRVPVTDAQNFSFWRPQNPGVRPEEAIPWMQGPRHCLIKSPMTRYMDHSILNDKTFTLY
;
A
#
# COMPACT_ATOMS: atom_id res chain seq x y z
N MET A 1 18.21 16.10 6.72
CA MET A 1 17.32 15.41 5.76
C MET A 1 16.70 14.22 6.48
N ALA A 2 15.56 14.43 7.16
CA ALA A 2 14.92 13.39 7.98
C ALA A 2 13.90 12.61 7.14
N PHE A 3 14.10 11.30 7.03
CA PHE A 3 13.14 10.37 6.45
C PHE A 3 11.94 10.24 7.40
N PHE A 4 10.79 10.82 7.04
CA PHE A 4 9.56 10.58 7.77
C PHE A 4 8.90 9.28 7.29
N ASN A 5 9.17 8.20 8.02
CA ASN A 5 8.43 6.95 8.00
C ASN A 5 6.96 7.21 8.37
N LEU A 6 6.04 7.04 7.43
CA LEU A 6 4.59 7.23 7.63
C LEU A 6 3.85 5.99 8.17
N TYR A 7 4.56 4.98 8.68
CA TYR A 7 3.94 3.74 9.16
C TYR A 7 3.22 3.83 10.52
N LEU A 8 3.11 5.00 11.15
CA LEU A 8 2.74 5.05 12.58
C LEU A 8 1.88 6.25 13.02
N LEU A 9 0.89 6.69 12.23
CA LEU A 9 -0.08 7.70 12.72
C LEU A 9 -1.54 7.27 12.59
N GLY A 10 -1.93 6.33 13.46
CA GLY A 10 -2.78 6.73 14.59
C GLY A 10 -4.27 7.02 14.38
N TYR A 11 -4.99 6.34 13.48
CA TYR A 11 -6.46 6.42 13.44
C TYR A 11 -7.16 5.24 14.13
N GLN A 12 -6.76 4.93 15.37
CA GLN A 12 -7.45 3.92 16.19
C GLN A 12 -7.79 4.37 17.64
N GLN A 13 -7.86 5.67 17.92
CA GLN A 13 -7.94 6.17 19.30
C GLN A 13 -9.06 7.19 19.61
N SER A 14 -10.17 7.22 18.87
CA SER A 14 -11.37 7.99 19.30
C SER A 14 -12.35 7.17 20.14
N LEU A 15 -12.46 5.84 19.93
CA LEU A 15 -13.46 5.01 20.62
C LEU A 15 -12.92 4.19 21.80
N ARG A 16 -11.63 4.34 22.17
CA ARG A 16 -10.95 3.47 23.16
C ARG A 16 -10.56 4.18 24.47
N SER A 17 -11.38 5.10 24.97
CA SER A 17 -11.11 5.75 26.28
C SER A 17 -12.17 5.50 27.36
N LYS A 18 -13.20 4.68 27.13
CA LYS A 18 -14.24 4.41 28.14
C LYS A 18 -14.58 2.94 28.29
N LYS A 19 -13.61 2.12 28.70
CA LYS A 19 -13.87 0.79 29.29
C LYS A 19 -12.63 0.32 30.06
N ARG A 20 -12.35 0.97 31.19
CA ARG A 20 -11.72 0.29 32.32
C ARG A 20 -12.84 0.07 33.33
N ASN A 21 -12.94 -1.17 33.81
CA ASN A 21 -13.84 -1.66 34.86
C ASN A 21 -15.20 -2.17 34.36
N ALA A 22 -15.21 -3.42 33.87
CA ALA A 22 -16.30 -4.36 34.12
C ALA A 22 -15.86 -5.76 33.68
N THR A 23 -15.39 -6.56 34.63
CA THR A 23 -15.44 -8.02 34.55
C THR A 23 -16.92 -8.39 34.57
N LYS A 24 -17.57 -8.43 33.41
CA LYS A 24 -18.89 -9.04 33.22
C LYS A 24 -18.92 -9.69 31.85
N GLU A 25 -18.93 -11.01 31.91
CA GLU A 25 -19.29 -11.94 30.87
C GLU A 25 -20.40 -11.37 29.98
N THR A 26 -20.07 -11.14 28.72
CA THR A 26 -21.05 -11.18 27.65
C THR A 26 -20.43 -12.10 26.61
N ASN A 27 -20.90 -13.35 26.57
CA ASN A 27 -20.72 -14.27 25.46
C ASN A 27 -21.40 -13.66 24.23
N GLY A 28 -20.81 -12.60 23.69
CA GLY A 28 -21.37 -11.83 22.58
C GLY A 28 -21.08 -12.57 21.29
N ASN A 29 -21.94 -13.53 20.92
CA ASN A 29 -22.12 -14.09 19.57
C ASN A 29 -20.88 -14.11 18.64
N TYR A 30 -19.70 -14.52 19.15
CA TYR A 30 -18.50 -14.71 18.32
C TYR A 30 -18.68 -15.83 17.30
N SER A 31 -19.64 -16.73 17.53
CA SER A 31 -19.97 -17.87 16.67
C SER A 31 -20.61 -17.48 15.34
N VAL A 32 -21.37 -16.38 15.30
CA VAL A 32 -22.16 -15.99 14.10
C VAL A 32 -21.24 -15.55 12.95
N HIS A 33 -20.08 -14.97 13.28
CA HIS A 33 -19.17 -14.37 12.31
C HIS A 33 -17.77 -15.00 12.31
N GLN A 34 -17.56 -16.06 13.09
CA GLN A 34 -16.31 -16.86 13.16
C GLN A 34 -15.03 -16.00 13.23
N ASN A 35 -15.00 -14.98 14.10
CA ASN A 35 -13.88 -14.03 14.23
C ASN A 35 -13.39 -13.40 12.91
N SER A 36 -14.26 -13.24 11.91
CA SER A 36 -13.79 -12.78 10.59
C SER A 36 -13.22 -11.35 10.62
N HIS A 37 -13.56 -10.53 11.62
CA HIS A 37 -12.93 -9.23 11.83
C HIS A 37 -11.43 -9.37 12.13
N GLU A 38 -11.05 -10.34 12.96
CA GLU A 38 -9.64 -10.63 13.26
C GLU A 38 -8.93 -11.15 12.00
N ARG A 39 -9.57 -12.06 11.25
CA ARG A 39 -9.06 -12.55 9.95
C ARG A 39 -8.86 -11.42 8.94
N TYR A 40 -9.78 -10.47 8.88
CA TYR A 40 -9.66 -9.29 8.02
C TYR A 40 -8.48 -8.42 8.44
N GLN A 41 -8.33 -8.14 9.74
CA GLN A 41 -7.17 -7.40 10.24
C GLN A 41 -5.84 -8.10 9.95
N GLU A 42 -5.79 -9.43 10.08
CA GLU A 42 -4.61 -10.22 9.70
C GLU A 42 -4.31 -10.14 8.21
N ALA A 43 -5.33 -10.21 7.35
CA ALA A 43 -5.18 -10.05 5.90
C ALA A 43 -4.67 -8.65 5.53
N VAL A 44 -5.15 -7.59 6.20
CA VAL A 44 -4.65 -6.22 6.04
C VAL A 44 -3.17 -6.15 6.41
N ARG A 45 -2.78 -6.68 7.57
CA ARG A 45 -1.36 -6.69 8.03
C ARG A 45 -0.44 -7.42 7.07
N LYS A 46 -0.92 -8.51 6.48
CA LYS A 46 -0.17 -9.30 5.49
C LYS A 46 -0.28 -8.75 4.06
N THR A 47 -0.95 -7.61 3.86
CA THR A 47 -1.21 -7.03 2.52
C THR A 47 -1.84 -8.03 1.53
N LEU A 48 -2.71 -8.91 2.03
CA LEU A 48 -3.37 -9.97 1.26
C LEU A 48 -4.74 -9.56 0.68
N LEU A 49 -5.16 -8.32 0.89
CA LEU A 49 -6.41 -7.83 0.32
C LEU A 49 -6.30 -7.78 -1.20
N LYS A 50 -7.17 -8.52 -1.88
CA LYS A 50 -7.15 -8.68 -3.34
C LYS A 50 -7.77 -7.51 -4.08
N THR A 51 -8.57 -6.71 -3.39
CA THR A 51 -9.42 -5.69 -4.00
C THR A 51 -9.00 -4.29 -3.58
N PHE A 52 -8.99 -3.38 -4.56
CA PHE A 52 -8.75 -1.97 -4.31
C PHE A 52 -10.09 -1.23 -4.07
N PRO A 53 -10.09 -0.11 -3.31
CA PRO A 53 -11.31 0.64 -3.03
C PRO A 53 -12.09 1.09 -4.28
N ASN A 54 -11.38 1.44 -5.34
CA ASN A 54 -11.97 1.84 -6.64
C ASN A 54 -12.67 0.69 -7.40
N GLN A 55 -12.47 -0.56 -6.98
CA GLN A 55 -13.17 -1.74 -7.52
C GLN A 55 -14.45 -2.06 -6.73
N VAL A 56 -14.48 -1.69 -5.44
CA VAL A 56 -15.61 -2.00 -4.55
C VAL A 56 -16.63 -0.86 -4.55
N PHE A 57 -16.15 0.38 -4.53
CA PHE A 57 -16.99 1.56 -4.41
C PHE A 57 -17.09 2.29 -5.74
N ARG A 58 -18.29 2.82 -6.02
CA ARG A 58 -18.54 3.65 -7.21
C ARG A 58 -17.90 5.04 -7.11
N VAL A 59 -17.75 5.56 -5.90
CA VAL A 59 -17.26 6.92 -5.58
C VAL A 59 -16.34 6.84 -4.37
N PRO A 60 -15.26 7.65 -4.28
CA PRO A 60 -14.40 7.68 -3.10
C PRO A 60 -15.21 8.07 -1.88
N VAL A 61 -15.12 7.26 -0.82
CA VAL A 61 -15.83 7.49 0.45
C VAL A 61 -15.04 8.48 1.31
N THR A 62 -13.72 8.51 1.14
CA THR A 62 -12.82 9.47 1.82
C THR A 62 -11.99 10.22 0.79
N ASP A 63 -11.60 11.45 1.12
CA ASP A 63 -10.74 12.26 0.23
C ASP A 63 -9.39 11.57 -0.04
N ALA A 64 -8.86 10.88 0.98
CA ALA A 64 -7.67 10.05 0.83
C ALA A 64 -7.86 8.86 -0.13
N GLN A 65 -9.06 8.48 -0.56
CA GLN A 65 -9.25 7.44 -1.58
C GLN A 65 -9.24 8.02 -3.01
N ASN A 66 -9.41 9.34 -3.15
CA ASN A 66 -9.60 10.02 -4.43
C ASN A 66 -8.40 9.82 -5.39
N PHE A 67 -7.18 9.76 -4.87
CA PHE A 67 -5.96 9.62 -5.68
C PHE A 67 -5.90 8.34 -6.55
N SER A 68 -6.65 7.30 -6.21
CA SER A 68 -6.63 6.02 -6.93
C SER A 68 -7.85 5.83 -7.83
N PHE A 69 -8.86 6.68 -7.70
CA PHE A 69 -10.16 6.50 -8.37
C PHE A 69 -10.12 6.76 -9.87
N TRP A 70 -9.16 7.55 -10.35
CA TRP A 70 -8.93 7.75 -11.78
C TRP A 70 -8.16 6.61 -12.44
N ARG A 71 -7.59 5.67 -11.66
CA ARG A 71 -6.87 4.52 -12.23
C ARG A 71 -7.86 3.50 -12.82
N PRO A 72 -7.48 2.81 -13.91
CA PRO A 72 -8.31 1.74 -14.45
C PRO A 72 -8.53 0.64 -13.40
N GLN A 73 -9.76 0.11 -13.34
CA GLN A 73 -10.14 -0.96 -12.41
C GLN A 73 -9.51 -2.31 -12.77
N ASN A 74 -9.18 -2.49 -14.05
CA ASN A 74 -8.63 -3.72 -14.59
C ASN A 74 -7.12 -3.81 -14.26
N PRO A 75 -6.69 -4.81 -13.46
CA PRO A 75 -5.31 -4.90 -13.00
C PRO A 75 -4.30 -5.23 -14.12
N GLY A 76 -4.77 -5.75 -15.26
CA GLY A 76 -3.92 -6.03 -16.42
C GLY A 76 -3.74 -4.86 -17.37
N VAL A 77 -4.51 -3.78 -17.22
CA VAL A 77 -4.43 -2.62 -18.11
C VAL A 77 -3.45 -1.63 -17.53
N ARG A 78 -2.41 -1.32 -18.31
CA ARG A 78 -1.46 -0.29 -17.95
C ARG A 78 -2.19 1.07 -17.91
N PRO A 79 -2.03 1.86 -16.83
CA PRO A 79 -2.61 3.20 -16.78
C PRO A 79 -2.22 4.05 -17.99
N GLU A 80 -1.01 3.84 -18.51
CA GLU A 80 -0.49 4.47 -19.71
C GLU A 80 -1.33 4.27 -20.96
N GLU A 81 -1.91 3.08 -21.11
CA GLU A 81 -2.69 2.71 -22.28
C GLU A 81 -4.13 3.19 -22.14
N ALA A 82 -4.68 3.09 -20.92
CA ALA A 82 -6.06 3.47 -20.64
C ALA A 82 -6.30 4.99 -20.62
N ILE A 83 -5.28 5.80 -20.29
CA ILE A 83 -5.47 7.20 -19.92
C ILE A 83 -4.89 8.14 -20.99
N PRO A 84 -5.73 8.89 -21.72
CA PRO A 84 -5.30 9.68 -22.87
C PRO A 84 -4.20 10.69 -22.56
N TRP A 85 -4.27 11.39 -21.42
CA TRP A 85 -3.25 12.40 -21.05
C TRP A 85 -1.91 11.81 -20.61
N MET A 86 -1.80 10.49 -20.51
CA MET A 86 -0.54 9.79 -20.24
C MET A 86 0.04 9.10 -21.47
N GLN A 87 -0.66 9.15 -22.61
CA GLN A 87 -0.22 8.58 -23.88
C GLN A 87 0.85 9.47 -24.51
N GLY A 88 1.99 8.89 -24.84
CA GLY A 88 3.10 9.59 -25.48
C GLY A 88 4.40 8.78 -25.42
N PRO A 89 5.38 9.11 -26.29
CA PRO A 89 6.69 8.47 -26.22
C PRO A 89 7.34 8.77 -24.88
N ARG A 90 7.80 7.73 -24.18
CA ARG A 90 8.53 7.84 -22.92
C ARG A 90 9.99 7.50 -23.14
N HIS A 91 10.87 8.39 -22.70
CA HIS A 91 12.32 8.18 -22.72
C HIS A 91 12.79 7.85 -21.30
N CYS A 92 12.46 6.65 -20.84
CA CYS A 92 12.94 6.18 -19.54
C CYS A 92 14.47 6.11 -19.55
N LEU A 93 15.10 6.47 -18.43
CA LEU A 93 16.53 6.26 -18.26
C LEU A 93 16.80 4.75 -18.14
N ILE A 94 17.20 4.14 -19.25
CA ILE A 94 17.65 2.74 -19.29
C ILE A 94 19.15 2.75 -19.04
N LYS A 95 19.58 2.13 -17.94
CA LYS A 95 21.00 2.03 -17.60
C LYS A 95 21.74 1.24 -18.69
N SER A 96 22.79 1.84 -19.24
CA SER A 96 23.65 1.18 -20.21
C SER A 96 24.30 -0.08 -19.60
N PRO A 97 24.76 -1.04 -20.41
CA PRO A 97 25.54 -2.17 -19.91
C PRO A 97 26.76 -1.73 -19.08
N MET A 98 27.44 -0.64 -19.48
CA MET A 98 28.57 -0.08 -18.75
C MET A 98 28.13 0.49 -17.40
N THR A 99 27.03 1.24 -17.35
CA THR A 99 26.48 1.77 -16.10
C THR A 99 26.08 0.64 -15.15
N ARG A 100 25.46 -0.42 -15.66
CA ARG A 100 25.13 -1.61 -14.85
C ARG A 100 26.38 -2.31 -14.33
N TYR A 101 27.41 -2.48 -15.17
CA TYR A 101 28.68 -3.05 -14.77
C TYR A 101 29.34 -2.26 -13.64
N MET A 102 29.38 -0.92 -13.77
CA MET A 102 29.92 -0.02 -12.75
C MET A 102 29.12 -0.11 -11.44
N ASP A 103 27.79 -0.14 -11.50
CA ASP A 103 26.95 -0.32 -10.31
C ASP A 103 27.28 -1.65 -9.60
N HIS A 104 27.51 -2.73 -10.36
CA HIS A 104 27.89 -4.02 -9.81
C HIS A 104 29.30 -4.03 -9.23
N SER A 105 30.28 -3.38 -9.87
CA SER A 105 31.66 -3.34 -9.36
C SER A 105 31.75 -2.57 -8.04
N ILE A 106 31.07 -1.42 -7.93
CA ILE A 106 30.99 -0.63 -6.69
C ILE A 106 30.38 -1.43 -5.54
N LEU A 107 29.37 -2.25 -5.82
CA LEU A 107 28.71 -3.07 -4.79
C LEU A 107 29.55 -4.28 -4.36
N ASN A 108 30.32 -4.86 -5.28
CA ASN A 108 31.08 -6.09 -5.04
C ASN A 108 32.49 -5.82 -4.49
N ASP A 109 33.13 -4.71 -4.88
CA ASP A 109 34.48 -4.36 -4.48
C ASP A 109 34.52 -2.99 -3.80
N LYS A 110 34.90 -2.98 -2.52
CA LYS A 110 35.04 -1.75 -1.72
C LYS A 110 36.25 -0.90 -2.10
N THR A 111 37.20 -1.49 -2.82
CA THR A 111 38.42 -0.81 -3.29
C THR A 111 38.27 -0.23 -4.68
N PHE A 112 37.15 -0.48 -5.35
CA PHE A 112 36.88 0.06 -6.68
C PHE A 112 36.70 1.59 -6.62
N THR A 113 37.62 2.32 -7.24
CA THR A 113 37.54 3.78 -7.44
C THR A 113 37.56 4.09 -8.93
N LEU A 114 36.75 5.06 -9.34
CA LEU A 114 36.70 5.54 -10.73
C LEU A 114 37.85 6.51 -11.08
N TYR A 115 38.73 6.77 -10.11
CA TYR A 115 39.85 7.68 -10.15
C TYR A 115 40.99 7.13 -9.29
#